data_AF-A0A661T9E7-F1
#
_entry.id   AF-A0A661T9E7-F1
#
_cell.length_a   1.000
_cell.length_b   1.000
_cell.length_c   1.000
_cell.angle_alpha   90.00
_cell.angle_beta   90.00
_cell.angle_gamma   90.00
#
_symmetry.space_group_name_H-M   'P 1'
#
loop_
_entity.id
_entity.type
_entity.pdbx_description
1 polymer ?
#
loop_
_entity_poly.entity_id
_entity_poly.type
_entity_poly.pdbx_seq_one_letter_code
_entity_poly.pdbx_strand_id
1 'polypeptide(L)'
;MALNPIVFTEKVVRSFLRYQLTAYPFADEDLHTQMRQPLSLDQTRQSPLLKGPYISLSRPFRQGGTVEELVNEGIFHPHMRQRIPPGIIRLYSHQEEAIRAYTLEKQRSYPPDSLCQDAS
;
A
#
# COMPACT_ATOMS: atom_id res chain seq x y z
N MET A 1 -7.67 -0.23 21.39
CA MET A 1 -7.26 1.20 21.37
C MET A 1 -6.55 1.48 20.05
N ALA A 2 -7.00 2.47 19.28
CA ALA A 2 -6.34 2.84 18.02
C ALA A 2 -5.03 3.60 18.33
N LEU A 3 -3.93 3.20 17.69
CA LEU A 3 -2.65 3.90 17.78
C LEU A 3 -2.77 5.23 17.00
N ASN A 4 -2.62 6.38 17.67
CA ASN A 4 -2.47 7.65 16.97
C ASN A 4 -0.99 7.77 16.52
N PRO A 5 -0.69 7.70 15.20
CA PRO A 5 0.69 7.66 14.72
C PRO A 5 1.45 8.96 14.98
N ILE A 6 0.75 10.10 15.08
CA ILE A 6 1.36 11.40 15.39
C ILE A 6 1.83 11.41 16.85
N VAL A 7 0.94 11.04 17.78
CA VAL A 7 1.24 10.99 19.22
C VAL A 7 2.33 9.96 19.52
N PHE A 8 2.30 8.81 18.84
CA PHE A 8 3.31 7.77 19.00
C PHE A 8 4.69 8.25 18.56
N THR A 9 4.79 8.87 17.38
CA THR A 9 6.06 9.41 16.85
C THR A 9 6.66 10.45 17.80
N GLU A 10 5.83 11.33 18.36
CA GLU A 10 6.31 12.33 19.34
C GLU A 10 6.91 11.68 20.60
N LYS A 11 6.28 10.62 21.12
CA LYS A 11 6.79 9.89 22.29
C LYS A 11 8.15 9.23 22.01
N VAL A 12 8.31 8.62 20.83
CA VAL A 12 9.57 7.98 20.41
C VAL A 12 10.68 9.02 20.30
N VAL A 13 10.44 10.12 19.59
CA VAL A 13 11.41 11.22 19.44
C VAL A 13 11.82 11.79 20.79
N ARG A 14 10.86 12.10 21.66
CA ARG A 14 11.14 12.63 23.00
C ARG A 14 12.03 11.70 23.81
N SER A 15 11.80 10.40 23.70
CA SER A 15 12.61 9.38 24.40
C SER A 15 14.02 9.31 23.83
N PHE A 16 14.17 9.40 22.50
CA PHE A 16 15.47 9.45 21.82
C PHE A 16 16.29 10.69 22.23
N LEU A 17 15.69 11.89 22.17
CA LEU A 17 16.37 13.13 22.56
C LEU A 17 16.82 13.11 24.03
N ARG A 18 15.99 12.58 24.92
CA ARG A 18 16.36 12.38 26.33
C ARG A 18 17.53 11.41 26.47
N TYR A 19 17.52 10.30 25.73
CA TYR A 19 18.62 9.35 25.73
C TYR A 19 19.93 10.00 25.31
N GLN A 20 19.93 10.79 24.23
CA GLN A 20 21.12 11.51 23.77
C GLN A 20 21.70 12.44 24.84
N LEU A 21 20.83 13.16 25.58
CA LEU A 21 21.25 14.02 26.69
C LEU A 21 21.85 13.25 27.87
N THR A 22 21.35 12.04 28.14
CA THR A 22 21.88 11.20 29.23
C THR A 22 23.10 10.37 28.84
N ALA A 23 23.25 10.01 27.57
CA ALA A 23 24.33 9.15 27.08
C ALA A 23 25.67 9.89 26.94
N TYR A 24 25.62 11.22 26.77
CA TYR A 24 26.80 12.07 26.66
C TYR A 24 26.80 13.13 27.78
N PRO A 25 27.12 12.75 29.03
CA PRO A 25 27.20 13.71 30.12
C PRO A 25 28.43 14.61 29.94
N PHE A 26 28.21 15.85 29.50
CA PHE A 26 29.24 16.87 29.54
C PHE A 26 29.41 17.35 30.98
N ALA A 27 30.65 17.32 31.49
CA ALA A 27 31.00 17.85 32.80
C ALA A 27 31.00 19.38 32.84
N ASP A 28 31.17 20.00 31.67
CA ASP A 28 31.12 21.45 31.47
C ASP A 28 29.67 21.91 31.24
N GLU A 29 29.19 22.84 32.06
CA GLU A 29 27.82 23.34 32.02
C GLU A 29 27.49 24.15 30.75
N ASP A 30 28.47 24.85 30.19
CA ASP A 30 28.30 25.63 28.96
C ASP A 30 28.14 24.70 27.77
N LEU A 31 28.99 23.68 27.66
CA LEU A 31 28.86 22.63 26.62
C LEU A 31 27.56 21.84 26.77
N HIS A 32 27.14 21.54 28.00
CA HIS A 32 25.87 20.88 28.25
C HIS A 32 24.68 21.76 27.82
N THR A 33 24.75 23.07 28.05
CA THR A 33 23.71 24.01 27.65
C THR A 33 23.64 24.18 26.13
N GLN A 34 24.80 24.23 25.47
CA GLN A 34 24.90 24.24 24.01
C GLN A 34 24.34 22.96 23.37
N MET A 35 24.47 21.80 24.02
CA MET A 35 23.86 20.55 23.53
C MET A 35 22.33 20.51 23.75
N ARG A 36 21.82 21.08 24.85
CA ARG A 36 20.39 21.07 25.17
C ARG A 36 19.53 21.86 24.19
N GLN A 37 20.04 22.98 23.67
CA GLN A 37 19.30 23.79 22.70
C GLN A 37 18.87 23.02 21.43
N PRO A 38 19.81 22.48 20.62
CA PRO A 38 19.49 21.80 19.36
C PRO A 38 18.69 20.50 19.56
N LEU A 39 18.80 19.87 20.74
CA LEU A 39 18.07 18.65 21.10
C LEU A 39 16.72 18.92 21.78
N SER A 40 16.23 20.17 21.77
CA SER A 40 14.86 20.49 22.17
C SER A 40 13.87 20.06 21.08
N LEU A 41 12.67 19.61 21.48
CA LEU A 41 11.67 19.12 20.52
C LEU A 41 11.27 20.19 19.50
N ASP A 42 11.19 21.45 19.91
CA ASP A 42 10.80 22.56 19.03
C ASP A 42 11.84 22.83 17.94
N GLN A 43 13.13 22.79 18.29
CA GLN A 43 14.22 22.92 17.30
C GLN A 43 14.41 21.65 16.47
N THR A 44 14.25 20.47 17.08
CA THR A 44 14.42 19.17 16.40
C THR A 44 13.40 19.01 15.27
N ARG A 45 12.17 19.53 15.43
CA ARG A 45 11.12 19.53 14.37
C ARG A 45 11.56 20.24 13.09
N GLN A 46 12.47 21.20 13.18
CA GLN A 46 13.00 21.96 12.04
C GLN A 46 14.37 21.43 11.56
N SER A 47 14.86 20.34 12.16
CA SER A 47 16.17 19.76 11.86
C SER A 47 16.04 18.41 11.12
N PRO A 48 17.11 17.91 10.48
CA PRO A 48 17.13 16.57 9.88
C PRO A 48 16.93 15.41 10.86
N LEU A 49 17.09 15.65 12.18
CA LEU A 49 16.96 14.63 13.22
C LEU A 49 15.53 14.10 13.37
N LEU A 50 14.54 14.86 12.90
CA LEU A 50 13.15 14.44 12.85
C LEU A 50 12.64 14.47 11.42
N LYS A 51 12.39 13.29 10.85
CA LYS A 51 11.48 13.15 9.72
C LYS A 51 10.14 12.71 10.31
N GLY A 52 9.10 13.49 10.06
CA GLY A 52 7.76 13.26 10.61
C GLY A 52 7.22 11.87 10.29
N PRO A 53 6.03 11.51 10.82
CA PRO A 53 5.44 10.22 10.55
C PRO A 53 5.20 10.04 9.04
N TYR A 54 5.80 9.00 8.46
CA TYR A 54 5.48 8.59 7.11
C TYR A 54 4.13 7.88 7.11
N ILE A 55 3.10 8.56 6.62
CA ILE A 55 1.76 8.00 6.48
C ILE A 55 1.59 7.52 5.04
N SER A 56 1.53 6.20 4.86
CA SER A 56 1.13 5.62 3.58
C SER A 56 -0.38 5.58 3.49
N LEU A 57 -0.97 6.54 2.79
CA LEU A 57 -2.39 6.54 2.44
C LEU A 57 -2.58 5.75 1.14
N SER A 58 -2.40 4.43 1.19
CA SER A 58 -2.75 3.58 0.04
C SER A 58 -4.27 3.58 -0.10
N ARG A 59 -4.78 4.14 -1.20
CA ARG A 59 -6.21 4.01 -1.52
C ARG A 59 -6.51 2.53 -1.77
N PRO A 60 -7.59 1.98 -1.18
CA PRO A 60 -7.99 0.62 -1.53
C PRO A 60 -8.27 0.57 -3.03
N PHE A 61 -7.87 -0.53 -3.68
CA PHE A 61 -8.20 -0.73 -5.08
C PHE A 61 -9.72 -0.74 -5.26
N ARG A 62 -10.17 -0.07 -6.33
CA ARG A 62 -11.58 -0.12 -6.73
C ARG A 62 -11.96 -1.58 -7.01
N GLN A 63 -13.16 -1.94 -6.60
CA GLN A 63 -13.70 -3.27 -6.83
C GLN A 63 -14.31 -3.36 -8.23
N GLY A 64 -14.03 -4.45 -8.94
CA GLY A 64 -14.61 -4.80 -10.23
C GLY A 64 -15.71 -5.85 -10.11
N GLY A 65 -16.07 -6.49 -11.21
CA GLY A 65 -17.07 -7.55 -11.28
C GLY A 65 -16.74 -8.76 -10.40
N THR A 66 -17.78 -9.50 -10.04
CA THR A 66 -17.63 -10.82 -9.40
C THR A 66 -17.10 -11.83 -10.40
N VAL A 67 -16.44 -12.88 -9.88
CA VAL A 67 -16.00 -14.00 -10.71
C VAL A 67 -17.19 -14.62 -11.44
N GLU A 68 -18.33 -14.72 -10.78
CA GLU A 68 -19.58 -15.25 -11.32
C GLU A 68 -20.16 -14.37 -12.43
N GLU A 69 -20.15 -13.03 -12.29
CA GLU A 69 -20.54 -12.10 -13.36
C GLU A 69 -19.68 -12.31 -14.61
N LEU A 70 -18.36 -12.37 -14.44
CA LEU A 70 -17.42 -12.60 -15.55
C LEU A 70 -17.61 -13.96 -16.23
N VAL A 71 -18.04 -14.98 -15.49
CA VAL A 71 -18.41 -16.29 -16.05
C VAL A 71 -19.71 -16.19 -16.85
N ASN A 72 -20.74 -15.52 -16.31
CA ASN A 72 -22.02 -15.35 -16.98
C ASN A 72 -21.92 -14.52 -18.26
N GLU A 73 -20.99 -13.55 -18.29
CA GLU A 73 -20.67 -12.75 -19.47
C GLU A 73 -19.84 -13.50 -20.52
N GLY A 74 -19.40 -14.74 -20.24
CA GLY A 74 -18.58 -15.54 -21.15
C GLY A 74 -17.11 -15.10 -21.26
N ILE A 75 -16.68 -14.16 -20.41
CA ILE A 75 -15.28 -13.70 -20.34
C ILE A 75 -14.42 -14.73 -19.62
N PHE A 76 -14.96 -15.31 -18.56
CA PHE A 76 -14.38 -16.46 -17.90
C PHE A 76 -15.05 -17.75 -18.30
N HIS A 77 -14.24 -18.81 -18.38
CA HIS A 77 -14.75 -20.16 -18.56
C HIS A 77 -15.55 -20.59 -17.31
N PRO A 78 -16.64 -21.38 -17.43
CA PRO A 78 -17.46 -21.82 -16.29
C PRO A 78 -16.68 -22.47 -15.13
N HIS A 79 -15.61 -23.19 -15.45
CA HIS A 79 -14.73 -23.82 -14.45
C HIS A 79 -13.74 -22.86 -13.76
N MET A 80 -13.72 -21.58 -14.12
CA MET A 80 -12.79 -20.60 -13.53
C MET A 80 -13.01 -20.48 -12.02
N ARG A 81 -14.25 -20.64 -11.55
CA ARG A 81 -14.57 -20.57 -10.12
C ARG A 81 -13.85 -21.62 -9.27
N GLN A 82 -13.55 -22.78 -9.86
CA GLN A 82 -12.82 -23.87 -9.20
C GLN A 82 -11.31 -23.59 -9.10
N ARG A 83 -10.80 -22.65 -9.90
CA ARG A 83 -9.38 -22.27 -9.94
C ARG A 83 -9.08 -21.06 -9.07
N ILE A 84 -10.05 -20.17 -8.92
CA ILE A 84 -9.91 -18.98 -8.07
C ILE A 84 -10.14 -19.37 -6.59
N PRO A 85 -9.23 -18.99 -5.67
CA PRO A 85 -9.40 -19.24 -4.24
C PRO A 85 -10.78 -18.79 -3.73
N PRO A 86 -11.43 -19.55 -2.83
CA PRO A 86 -12.81 -19.27 -2.41
C PRO A 86 -12.98 -17.91 -1.73
N GLY A 87 -11.92 -17.35 -1.13
CA GLY A 87 -11.91 -16.02 -0.54
C GLY A 87 -11.88 -14.85 -1.53
N ILE A 88 -11.66 -15.11 -2.83
CA ILE A 88 -11.69 -14.10 -3.89
C ILE A 88 -13.03 -14.19 -4.60
N ILE A 89 -13.95 -13.31 -4.21
CA ILE A 89 -15.29 -13.21 -4.78
C ILE A 89 -15.31 -12.22 -5.95
N ARG A 90 -14.49 -11.17 -5.86
CA ARG A 90 -14.45 -10.06 -6.82
C ARG A 90 -13.03 -9.79 -7.28
N LEU A 91 -12.90 -9.34 -8.52
CA LEU A 91 -11.65 -8.79 -9.02
C LEU A 91 -11.50 -7.33 -8.60
N TYR A 92 -10.27 -6.83 -8.62
CA TYR A 92 -10.07 -5.39 -8.63
C TYR A 92 -10.37 -4.83 -10.02
N SER A 93 -10.85 -3.59 -10.09
CA SER A 93 -11.26 -2.98 -11.37
C SER A 93 -10.15 -3.01 -12.42
N HIS A 94 -8.89 -2.79 -12.03
CA HIS A 94 -7.76 -2.85 -12.96
C HIS A 94 -7.49 -4.27 -13.50
N GLN A 95 -7.81 -5.32 -12.72
CA GLN A 95 -7.69 -6.71 -13.18
C GLN A 95 -8.79 -7.01 -14.20
N GLU A 96 -10.01 -6.63 -13.89
CA GLU A 96 -11.15 -6.75 -14.81
C GLU A 96 -10.90 -6.00 -16.13
N GLU A 97 -10.46 -4.73 -16.06
CA GLU A 97 -10.11 -3.91 -17.22
C GLU A 97 -9.08 -4.61 -18.11
N ALA A 98 -8.02 -5.17 -17.52
CA ALA A 98 -6.98 -5.88 -18.26
C ALA A 98 -7.52 -7.15 -18.95
N ILE A 99 -8.34 -7.95 -18.25
CA ILE A 99 -8.94 -9.18 -18.79
C ILE A 99 -9.88 -8.86 -19.95
N ARG A 100 -10.73 -7.83 -19.80
CA ARG A 100 -11.66 -7.38 -20.84
C ARG A 100 -10.91 -6.88 -22.07
N ALA A 101 -9.85 -6.08 -21.88
CA ALA A 101 -9.03 -5.58 -22.98
C ALA A 101 -8.41 -6.73 -23.80
N TYR A 102 -7.83 -7.74 -23.12
CA TYR A 102 -7.27 -8.92 -23.79
C TYR A 102 -8.34 -9.73 -24.52
N THR A 103 -9.51 -9.92 -23.92
CA THR A 103 -10.61 -10.69 -24.53
C THR A 103 -11.10 -10.02 -25.81
N LEU A 104 -11.21 -8.70 -25.81
CA LEU A 104 -11.57 -7.90 -26.99
C LEU A 104 -10.50 -8.03 -28.10
N GLU A 105 -9.22 -7.95 -27.73
CA GLU A 105 -8.12 -8.13 -28.69
C GLU A 105 -8.15 -9.52 -29.33
N LYS A 106 -8.38 -10.57 -28.52
CA LYS A 106 -8.48 -11.95 -29.00
C LYS A 106 -9.62 -12.12 -30.00
N GLN A 107 -10.81 -11.56 -29.73
CA GLN A 107 -11.96 -11.59 -30.64
C GLN A 107 -11.68 -10.88 -31.96
N ARG A 108 -10.88 -9.79 -31.93
CA ARG A 108 -10.45 -9.09 -33.14
C ARG A 108 -9.44 -9.90 -33.95
N SER A 109 -8.56 -10.63 -33.28
CA SER A 109 -7.51 -11.45 -33.92
C SER A 109 -8.04 -12.79 -34.45
N TYR A 110 -9.09 -13.34 -33.81
CA TYR A 110 -9.73 -14.59 -34.21
C TYR A 110 -11.27 -14.45 -34.10
N PRO A 111 -11.97 -14.12 -35.19
CA PRO A 111 -13.42 -13.96 -35.18
C PRO A 111 -14.13 -15.30 -34.92
N PRO A 112 -15.33 -15.29 -34.33
CA PRO A 112 -16.01 -16.51 -33.87
C PRO A 112 -16.31 -17.55 -34.97
N ASP A 113 -16.31 -17.15 -36.26
CA ASP A 113 -16.63 -18.03 -37.38
C ASP A 113 -15.48 -18.96 -37.84
N SER A 114 -14.26 -18.79 -37.34
CA SER A 114 -13.11 -19.62 -37.77
C SER A 114 -12.98 -20.99 -37.06
N LEU A 115 -13.82 -21.30 -36.05
CA LEU A 115 -13.68 -22.51 -35.22
C LEU A 115 -14.47 -23.75 -35.70
N CYS A 116 -15.20 -23.68 -36.83
CA CYS A 116 -16.04 -24.80 -37.29
C CYS A 116 -15.46 -25.65 -38.45
N GLN A 117 -14.21 -25.46 -38.88
CA GLN A 117 -13.64 -26.24 -40.00
C GLN A 117 -12.63 -27.34 -39.60
N ASP A 118 -12.14 -27.36 -38.36
CA ASP A 118 -11.05 -28.28 -37.97
C ASP A 118 -11.50 -29.47 -37.10
N ALA A 119 -12.79 -29.81 -37.11
CA ALA A 119 -13.31 -31.03 -36.49
C ALA A 119 -14.08 -31.86 -37.53
N SER A 120 -13.35 -32.59 -38.36
CA SER A 120 -13.82 -33.72 -39.18
C SER A 120 -12.89 -34.91 -38.98
#